data_AF-A0A9E4K934-F1
#
_entry.id   AF-A0A9E4K934-F1
#
_cell.length_a   1.000
_cell.length_b   1.000
_cell.length_c   1.000
_cell.angle_alpha   90.00
_cell.angle_beta   90.00
_cell.angle_gamma   90.00
#
_symmetry.space_group_name_H-M   'P 1'
#
loop_
_entity.id
_entity.type
_entity.pdbx_description
1 polymer ?
#
loop_
_entity_poly.entity_id
_entity_poly.type
_entity_poly.pdbx_seq_one_letter_code
_entity_poly.pdbx_strand_id
1 'polypeptide(L)'
;MNIKAGVCAFIFFFIFITPNIHAQNVEGSEEQELEYLELIMNILRHHLEAIELLTQKESKYYDNIVNHAAALWHTSNLLDHIYPDKDQINDREWPWADKQEFDERVMANRAATNKLRKAAKVWLKDRDQEKILASLEELKKSCRSCHKSLRDWP
;
A
#
# COMPACT_ATOMS: atom_id res chain seq x y z
N MET A 1 -42.94 -2.10 -55.62
CA MET A 1 -41.75 -2.97 -55.79
C MET A 1 -40.84 -2.69 -54.61
N ASN A 2 -40.77 -3.45 -53.50
CA ASN A 2 -40.78 -4.89 -53.23
C ASN A 2 -39.45 -5.61 -53.57
N ILE A 3 -38.41 -5.43 -52.74
CA ILE A 3 -37.23 -6.32 -52.58
C ILE A 3 -36.75 -6.16 -51.11
N LYS A 4 -37.24 -7.01 -50.19
CA LYS A 4 -36.60 -8.20 -49.60
C LYS A 4 -35.37 -7.93 -48.71
N ALA A 5 -35.60 -8.22 -47.43
CA ALA A 5 -34.61 -8.45 -46.39
C ALA A 5 -33.59 -9.53 -46.77
N GLY A 6 -32.34 -9.34 -46.35
CA GLY A 6 -31.26 -10.31 -46.42
C GLY A 6 -30.51 -10.35 -45.10
N VAL A 7 -30.89 -11.30 -44.26
CA VAL A 7 -30.18 -11.72 -43.05
C VAL A 7 -28.90 -12.43 -43.47
N CYS A 8 -27.75 -11.98 -43.00
CA CYS A 8 -26.53 -12.79 -42.97
C CYS A 8 -25.96 -12.78 -41.55
N ALA A 9 -26.49 -13.71 -40.75
CA ALA A 9 -25.93 -14.09 -39.47
C ALA A 9 -24.62 -14.87 -39.71
N PHE A 10 -23.48 -14.20 -39.55
CA PHE A 10 -22.20 -14.88 -39.38
C PHE A 10 -22.02 -15.19 -37.90
N ILE A 11 -22.50 -16.36 -37.49
CA ILE A 11 -22.17 -16.97 -36.20
C ILE A 11 -20.72 -17.46 -36.32
N PHE A 12 -19.77 -16.64 -35.92
CA PHE A 12 -18.41 -17.10 -35.66
C PHE A 12 -18.42 -17.87 -34.34
N PHE A 13 -18.48 -19.20 -34.45
CA PHE A 13 -18.17 -20.14 -33.37
C PHE A 13 -16.66 -20.06 -33.08
N PHE A 14 -16.22 -19.03 -32.35
CA PHE A 14 -14.97 -19.12 -31.62
C PHE A 14 -15.23 -20.01 -30.41
N ILE A 15 -14.93 -21.29 -30.56
CA ILE A 15 -14.67 -22.19 -29.43
C ILE A 15 -13.43 -21.62 -28.75
N PHE A 16 -13.64 -20.70 -27.82
CA PHE A 16 -12.65 -20.36 -26.80
C PHE A 16 -12.45 -21.64 -26.00
N ILE A 17 -11.44 -22.42 -26.39
CA ILE A 17 -10.73 -23.29 -25.46
C ILE A 17 -10.03 -22.30 -24.53
N THR A 18 -10.75 -21.75 -23.55
CA THR A 18 -10.08 -21.14 -22.41
C THR A 18 -9.23 -22.25 -21.83
N PRO A 19 -7.89 -22.11 -21.78
CA PRO A 19 -7.13 -23.01 -20.94
C PRO A 19 -7.82 -22.99 -19.59
N ASN A 20 -8.21 -24.18 -19.14
CA ASN A 20 -8.69 -24.40 -17.80
C ASN A 20 -7.49 -24.09 -16.91
N ILE A 21 -7.25 -22.79 -16.66
CA ILE A 21 -6.29 -22.29 -15.70
C ILE A 21 -6.84 -22.83 -14.39
N HIS A 22 -6.44 -24.06 -14.06
CA HIS A 22 -6.42 -24.49 -12.69
C HIS A 22 -5.72 -23.36 -11.97
N ALA A 23 -6.49 -22.63 -11.16
CA ALA A 23 -5.94 -21.81 -10.11
C ALA A 23 -5.03 -22.76 -9.33
N GLN A 24 -3.75 -22.77 -9.69
CA GLN A 24 -2.74 -23.37 -8.86
C GLN A 24 -2.82 -22.53 -7.60
N ASN A 25 -3.21 -23.15 -6.50
CA ASN A 25 -2.97 -22.60 -5.17
C ASN A 25 -1.45 -22.45 -5.07
N VAL A 26 -0.93 -21.30 -5.50
CA VAL A 26 0.46 -20.93 -5.27
C VAL A 26 0.48 -20.43 -3.83
N GLU A 27 0.44 -21.37 -2.90
CA GLU A 27 0.85 -21.10 -1.53
C GLU A 27 2.35 -20.78 -1.61
N GLY A 28 2.71 -19.52 -1.41
CA GLY A 28 4.10 -19.14 -1.20
C GLY A 28 4.60 -19.79 0.08
N SER A 29 5.91 -20.03 0.21
CA SER A 29 6.43 -20.43 1.51
C SER A 29 6.23 -19.30 2.52
N GLU A 30 5.99 -19.63 3.79
CA GLU A 30 5.91 -18.64 4.89
C GLU A 30 7.13 -17.70 4.89
N GLU A 31 8.31 -18.22 4.53
CA GLU A 31 9.55 -17.47 4.33
C GLU A 31 9.43 -16.42 3.21
N GLN A 32 8.81 -16.78 2.08
CA GLN A 32 8.60 -15.87 0.96
C GLN A 32 7.61 -14.76 1.31
N GLU A 33 6.55 -15.08 2.07
CA GLU A 33 5.57 -14.08 2.52
C GLU A 33 6.20 -13.09 3.50
N LEU A 34 7.03 -13.57 4.42
CA LEU A 34 7.78 -12.73 5.35
C LEU A 34 8.81 -11.86 4.61
N GLU A 35 9.57 -12.42 3.67
CA GLU A 35 10.51 -11.66 2.84
C GLU A 35 9.77 -10.54 2.07
N TYR A 36 8.61 -10.85 1.50
CA TYR A 36 7.79 -9.86 0.82
C TYR A 36 7.28 -8.75 1.75
N LEU A 37 6.85 -9.10 2.96
CA LEU A 37 6.47 -8.14 3.99
C LEU A 37 7.64 -7.21 4.35
N GLU A 38 8.84 -7.76 4.55
CA GLU A 38 10.04 -6.98 4.86
C GLU A 38 10.38 -6.00 3.72
N LEU A 39 10.24 -6.42 2.46
CA LEU A 39 10.42 -5.53 1.30
C LEU A 39 9.41 -4.38 1.32
N ILE A 40 8.14 -4.65 1.61
CA ILE A 40 7.09 -3.61 1.70
C ILE A 40 7.41 -2.62 2.82
N MET A 41 7.79 -3.11 4.01
CA MET A 41 8.13 -2.27 5.16
C MET A 41 9.33 -1.37 4.86
N ASN A 42 10.37 -1.91 4.22
CA ASN A 42 11.53 -1.14 3.77
C ASN A 42 11.15 -0.04 2.77
N ILE A 43 10.27 -0.32 1.80
CA ILE A 43 9.78 0.67 0.84
C ILE A 43 9.03 1.81 1.56
N LEU A 44 8.14 1.47 2.50
CA LEU A 44 7.41 2.45 3.31
C LEU A 44 8.39 3.34 4.09
N ARG A 45 9.39 2.74 4.75
CA ARG A 45 10.42 3.45 5.53
C ARG A 45 11.20 4.43 4.66
N HIS A 46 11.74 3.99 3.52
CA HIS A 46 12.54 4.86 2.66
C HIS A 46 11.73 6.04 2.08
N HIS A 47 10.44 5.85 1.77
CA HIS A 47 9.58 6.96 1.36
C HIS A 47 9.32 7.96 2.50
N LEU A 48 9.16 7.48 3.74
CA LEU A 48 9.02 8.33 4.91
C LEU A 48 10.29 9.17 5.16
N GLU A 49 11.45 8.53 5.15
CA GLU A 49 12.76 9.20 5.33
C GLU A 49 13.01 10.26 4.24
N ALA A 50 12.65 9.96 2.99
CA ALA A 50 12.75 10.92 1.91
C ALA A 50 11.87 12.16 2.16
N ILE A 51 10.63 11.98 2.64
CA ILE A 51 9.74 13.09 2.99
C ILE A 51 10.31 13.91 4.15
N GLU A 52 10.88 13.27 5.17
CA GLU A 52 11.55 13.97 6.27
C GLU A 52 12.71 14.83 5.78
N LEU A 53 13.58 14.27 4.94
CA LEU A 53 14.70 15.00 4.35
C LEU A 53 14.23 16.22 3.56
N LEU A 54 13.17 16.06 2.74
CA LEU A 54 12.62 17.13 1.91
C LEU A 54 11.87 18.21 2.70
N THR A 55 11.41 17.90 3.93
CA THR A 55 10.70 18.86 4.79
C THR A 55 11.60 19.57 5.80
N GLN A 56 12.78 19.01 6.11
CA GLN A 56 13.72 19.57 7.09
C GLN A 56 14.82 20.43 6.47
N LYS A 57 15.17 20.20 5.20
CA LYS A 57 16.28 20.88 4.53
C LYS A 57 15.79 21.56 3.27
N GLU A 58 16.40 22.70 2.94
CA GLU A 58 16.27 23.25 1.60
C GLU A 58 16.84 22.24 0.61
N SER A 59 15.99 21.79 -0.30
CA SER A 59 16.34 20.81 -1.33
C SER A 59 15.81 21.30 -2.67
N LYS A 60 16.65 21.28 -3.70
CA LYS A 60 16.22 21.53 -5.08
C LYS A 60 15.21 20.50 -5.62
N TYR A 61 15.01 19.42 -4.89
CA TYR A 61 14.08 18.32 -5.21
C TYR A 61 12.85 18.31 -4.31
N TYR A 62 12.52 19.44 -3.66
CA TYR A 62 11.38 19.53 -2.74
C TYR A 62 10.06 19.05 -3.39
N ASP A 63 9.93 19.21 -4.70
CA ASP A 63 8.73 18.91 -5.48
C ASP A 63 8.44 17.40 -5.50
N ASN A 64 9.47 16.57 -5.35
CA ASN A 64 9.34 15.11 -5.25
C ASN A 64 8.59 14.64 -4.00
N ILE A 65 8.32 15.52 -3.04
CA ILE A 65 7.54 15.16 -1.84
C ILE A 65 6.15 14.61 -2.19
N VAL A 66 5.53 15.10 -3.26
CA VAL A 66 4.21 14.64 -3.71
C VAL A 66 4.31 13.21 -4.25
N ASN A 67 5.40 12.89 -4.94
CA ASN A 67 5.67 11.56 -5.48
C ASN A 67 5.93 10.56 -4.34
N HIS A 68 6.76 10.93 -3.36
CA HIS A 68 7.00 10.08 -2.19
C HIS A 68 5.73 9.86 -1.35
N ALA A 69 4.93 10.91 -1.12
CA ALA A 69 3.69 10.76 -0.36
C ALA A 69 2.62 9.96 -1.12
N ALA A 70 2.59 10.04 -2.45
CA ALA A 70 1.73 9.20 -3.27
C ALA A 70 2.19 7.73 -3.24
N ALA A 71 3.48 7.47 -3.42
CA ALA A 71 4.05 6.13 -3.36
C ALA A 71 3.80 5.48 -1.99
N LEU A 72 4.02 6.23 -0.90
CA LEU A 72 3.74 5.78 0.47
C LEU A 72 2.27 5.37 0.67
N TRP A 73 1.32 6.14 0.13
CA TRP A 73 -0.10 5.80 0.17
C TRP A 73 -0.45 4.58 -0.70
N HIS A 74 0.20 4.41 -1.85
CA HIS A 74 0.00 3.23 -2.68
C HIS A 74 0.56 1.97 -2.01
N THR A 75 1.76 2.05 -1.45
CA THR A 75 2.40 0.94 -0.75
C THR A 75 1.64 0.56 0.53
N SER A 76 1.05 1.52 1.27
CA SER A 76 0.23 1.19 2.45
C SER A 76 -1.05 0.43 2.10
N ASN A 77 -1.50 0.47 0.84
CA ASN A 77 -2.60 -0.37 0.40
C ASN A 77 -2.21 -1.86 0.27
N LEU A 78 -0.93 -2.19 0.19
CA LEU A 78 -0.50 -3.59 0.12
C LEU A 78 -0.64 -4.31 1.47
N LEU A 79 -0.71 -3.58 2.58
CA LEU A 79 -0.72 -4.15 3.95
C LEU A 79 -1.96 -5.00 4.28
N ASP A 80 -3.10 -4.82 3.60
CA ASP A 80 -4.32 -5.61 3.84
C ASP A 80 -4.14 -7.09 3.54
N HIS A 81 -3.21 -7.41 2.65
CA HIS A 81 -3.01 -8.76 2.14
C HIS A 81 -1.97 -9.54 2.94
N ILE A 82 -1.41 -8.93 3.99
CA ILE A 82 -0.23 -9.46 4.69
C ILE A 82 -0.54 -9.71 6.15
N TYR A 83 -1.81 -10.00 6.48
CA TYR A 83 -2.09 -10.52 7.81
C TYR A 83 -1.43 -11.90 7.93
N PRO A 84 -0.40 -12.05 8.78
CA PRO A 84 0.16 -13.36 9.06
C PRO A 84 -0.94 -14.19 9.70
N ASP A 85 -1.23 -15.37 9.17
CA ASP A 85 -1.99 -16.30 10.01
C ASP A 85 -1.12 -16.58 11.24
N LYS A 86 -1.71 -16.47 12.45
CA LYS A 86 -0.92 -16.45 13.70
C LYS A 86 -0.10 -17.72 13.91
N ASP A 87 -0.52 -18.80 13.25
CA ASP A 87 0.09 -20.11 13.34
C ASP A 87 1.22 -20.32 12.31
N GLN A 88 1.47 -19.35 11.41
CA GLN A 88 2.31 -19.53 10.20
C GLN A 88 3.60 -18.70 10.17
N ILE A 89 3.89 -17.86 11.17
CA ILE A 89 5.13 -17.06 11.13
C ILE A 89 5.91 -17.20 12.43
N ASN A 90 6.88 -18.12 12.41
CA ASN A 90 8.08 -18.20 13.24
C ASN A 90 7.95 -17.66 14.67
N ASP A 91 7.31 -18.34 15.63
CA ASP A 91 7.38 -18.08 17.10
C ASP A 91 7.41 -16.59 17.57
N ARG A 92 7.03 -15.63 16.72
CA ARG A 92 7.26 -14.20 16.89
C ARG A 92 5.99 -13.64 17.50
N GLU A 93 6.16 -12.97 18.64
CA GLU A 93 5.03 -12.29 19.27
C GLU A 93 4.60 -11.11 18.40
N TRP A 94 3.41 -11.24 17.81
CA TRP A 94 2.83 -10.17 17.02
C TRP A 94 2.39 -8.98 17.90
N PRO A 95 2.52 -7.73 17.43
CA PRO A 95 2.12 -6.52 18.19
C PRO A 95 0.62 -6.33 18.40
N TRP A 96 -0.18 -7.22 17.81
CA TRP A 96 -1.63 -7.13 17.74
C TRP A 96 -2.22 -8.42 18.29
N ALA A 97 -3.29 -8.26 19.06
CA ALA A 97 -3.98 -9.34 19.73
C ALA A 97 -4.69 -10.25 18.74
N ASP A 98 -5.18 -9.73 17.61
CA ASP A 98 -5.91 -10.48 16.58
C ASP A 98 -5.93 -9.76 15.22
N LYS A 99 -6.62 -10.35 14.25
CA LYS A 99 -6.78 -9.80 12.90
C LYS A 99 -7.55 -8.48 12.90
N GLN A 100 -8.57 -8.36 13.76
CA GLN A 100 -9.37 -7.15 13.82
C GLN A 100 -8.49 -5.96 14.25
N GLU A 101 -7.67 -6.12 15.30
CA GLU A 101 -6.75 -5.08 15.74
C GLU A 101 -5.72 -4.73 14.66
N PHE A 102 -5.21 -5.72 13.92
CA PHE A 102 -4.33 -5.47 12.78
C PHE A 102 -5.02 -4.63 11.70
N ASP A 103 -6.22 -5.05 11.27
CA ASP A 103 -6.99 -4.37 10.22
C ASP A 103 -7.31 -2.92 10.62
N GLU A 104 -7.69 -2.68 11.88
CA GLU A 104 -7.92 -1.34 12.43
C GLU A 104 -6.67 -0.45 12.33
N ARG A 105 -5.50 -1.01 12.67
CA ARG A 105 -4.21 -0.30 12.58
C ARG A 105 -3.79 -0.02 11.14
N VAL A 106 -4.00 -0.97 10.22
CA VAL A 106 -3.76 -0.78 8.78
C VAL A 106 -4.68 0.31 8.20
N MET A 107 -5.97 0.30 8.56
CA MET A 107 -6.91 1.35 8.15
C MET A 107 -6.47 2.73 8.67
N ALA A 108 -6.05 2.83 9.93
CA ALA A 108 -5.54 4.07 10.50
C ALA A 108 -4.28 4.57 9.77
N ASN A 109 -3.33 3.67 9.46
CA ASN A 109 -2.13 4.00 8.69
C ASN A 109 -2.47 4.51 7.27
N ARG A 110 -3.40 3.86 6.58
CA ARG A 110 -3.88 4.29 5.26
C ARG A 110 -4.55 5.66 5.29
N ALA A 111 -5.37 5.91 6.30
CA ALA A 111 -5.96 7.23 6.51
C ALA A 111 -4.86 8.30 6.69
N ALA A 112 -3.86 8.02 7.52
CA ALA A 112 -2.74 8.93 7.77
C ALA A 112 -1.86 9.16 6.52
N THR A 113 -1.51 8.11 5.77
CA THR A 113 -0.75 8.24 4.51
C THR A 113 -1.53 9.03 3.45
N ASN A 114 -2.85 8.83 3.33
CA ASN A 114 -3.70 9.63 2.45
C ASN A 114 -3.76 11.11 2.89
N LYS A 115 -3.82 11.37 4.20
CA LYS A 115 -3.76 12.73 4.76
C LYS A 115 -2.43 13.41 4.43
N LEU A 116 -1.31 12.72 4.64
CA LEU A 116 0.02 13.21 4.26
C LEU A 116 0.12 13.49 2.76
N ARG A 117 -0.40 12.61 1.91
CA ARG A 117 -0.47 12.81 0.45
C ARG A 117 -1.23 14.09 0.08
N LYS A 118 -2.36 14.37 0.74
CA LYS A 118 -3.11 15.62 0.53
C LYS A 118 -2.31 16.83 1.02
N ALA A 119 -1.69 16.74 2.20
CA ALA A 119 -0.87 17.81 2.77
C ALA A 119 0.36 18.13 1.88
N ALA A 120 1.01 17.12 1.30
CA ALA A 120 2.13 17.30 0.38
C ALA A 120 1.76 18.16 -0.85
N LYS A 121 0.55 17.97 -1.40
CA LYS A 121 0.04 18.79 -2.52
C LYS A 121 -0.21 20.24 -2.12
N VAL A 122 -0.67 20.48 -0.90
CA VAL A 122 -0.89 21.84 -0.36
C VAL A 122 0.45 22.51 -0.08
N TRP A 123 1.37 21.80 0.57
CA TRP A 123 2.71 22.30 0.88
C TRP A 123 3.47 22.71 -0.38
N LEU A 124 3.34 21.99 -1.49
CA LEU A 124 3.99 22.35 -2.74
C LEU A 124 3.56 23.73 -3.27
N LYS A 125 2.31 24.14 -2.99
CA LYS A 125 1.76 25.43 -3.39
C LYS A 125 2.10 26.53 -2.40
N ASP A 126 1.85 26.26 -1.12
CA ASP A 126 1.75 27.30 -0.09
C ASP A 126 2.96 27.34 0.84
N ARG A 127 3.85 26.33 0.76
CA ARG A 127 5.02 26.14 1.65
C ARG A 127 4.71 26.09 3.13
N ASP A 128 3.46 25.78 3.47
CA ASP A 128 2.98 25.64 4.84
C ASP A 128 3.57 24.40 5.52
N GLN A 129 4.74 24.58 6.14
CA GLN A 129 5.51 23.52 6.78
C GLN A 129 4.76 22.92 7.98
N GLU A 130 3.94 23.69 8.67
CA GLU A 130 3.18 23.24 9.85
C GLU A 130 2.21 22.12 9.46
N LYS A 131 1.41 22.32 8.39
CA LYS A 131 0.42 21.32 7.95
C LYS A 131 1.05 19.99 7.53
N ILE A 132 2.17 20.04 6.82
CA ILE A 132 2.84 18.82 6.36
C ILE A 132 3.53 18.09 7.51
N LEU A 133 4.18 18.81 8.43
CA LEU A 133 4.79 18.22 9.62
C LEU A 133 3.75 17.62 10.57
N ALA A 134 2.59 18.27 10.75
CA ALA A 134 1.50 17.71 11.53
C ALA A 134 0.97 16.39 10.93
N SER A 135 0.80 16.34 9.61
CA SER A 135 0.37 15.12 8.91
C SER A 135 1.43 14.01 8.93
N LEU A 136 2.71 14.38 8.86
CA LEU A 136 3.84 13.47 8.97
C LEU A 136 3.93 12.86 10.37
N GLU A 137 3.74 13.65 11.41
CA GLU A 137 3.74 13.16 12.79
C GLU A 137 2.55 12.24 13.09
N GLU A 138 1.38 12.52 12.52
CA GLU A 138 0.23 11.62 12.60
C GLU A 138 0.51 10.27 11.93
N LEU A 139 1.15 10.27 10.77
CA LEU A 139 1.60 9.03 10.14
C LEU A 139 2.57 8.27 11.03
N LYS A 140 3.60 8.93 11.57
CA LYS A 140 4.56 8.29 12.48
C LYS A 140 3.90 7.69 13.72
N LYS A 141 2.89 8.37 14.28
CA LYS A 141 2.08 7.82 15.38
C LYS A 141 1.39 6.52 14.97
N SER A 142 0.84 6.45 13.76
CA SER A 142 0.22 5.21 13.26
C SER A 142 1.24 4.07 13.06
N CYS A 143 2.45 4.37 12.58
CA CYS A 143 3.52 3.37 12.46
C CYS A 143 3.93 2.85 13.85
N ARG A 144 4.14 3.75 14.81
CA ARG A 144 4.48 3.39 16.20
C ARG A 144 3.36 2.62 16.90
N SER A 145 2.09 2.95 16.63
CA SER A 145 0.98 2.15 17.18
C SER A 145 0.97 0.76 16.59
N CYS A 146 1.34 0.59 15.31
CA CYS A 146 1.44 -0.73 14.69
C CYS A 146 2.61 -1.55 15.26
N HIS A 147 3.77 -0.93 15.49
CA HIS A 147 5.02 -1.62 15.88
C HIS A 147 5.33 -1.57 17.40
N LYS A 148 4.36 -1.20 18.25
CA LYS A 148 4.59 -0.80 19.67
C LYS A 148 5.40 -1.81 20.52
N SER A 149 5.39 -3.10 20.19
CA SER A 149 6.12 -4.17 20.87
C SER A 149 7.43 -4.59 20.20
N LEU A 150 7.71 -4.12 18.99
CA LEU A 150 8.84 -4.61 18.20
C LEU A 150 9.98 -3.59 18.29
N ARG A 151 10.90 -3.84 19.22
CA ARG A 151 12.14 -3.06 19.35
C ARG A 151 12.99 -3.07 18.08
N ASP A 152 12.89 -4.16 17.31
CA ASP A 152 13.78 -4.47 16.18
C ASP A 152 13.01 -4.85 14.90
N TRP A 153 11.80 -4.31 14.68
CA TRP A 153 11.13 -4.47 13.38
C TRP A 153 11.85 -3.62 12.33
N PRO A 154 12.15 -4.17 11.13
CA PRO A 154 12.78 -3.40 10.07
C PRO A 154 11.97 -2.14 9.68
#